data_AF-A0A662DU99-F1
#
_entry.id   AF-A0A662DU99-F1
#
_cell.length_a   1.000
_cell.length_b   1.000
_cell.length_c   1.000
_cell.angle_alpha   90.00
_cell.angle_beta   90.00
_cell.angle_gamma   90.00
#
_symmetry.space_group_name_H-M   'P 1'
#
loop_
_entity.id
_entity.type
_entity.pdbx_description
1 polymer ?
#
loop_
_entity_poly.entity_id
_entity_poly.type
_entity_poly.pdbx_seq_one_letter_code
_entity_poly.pdbx_strand_id
1 'polypeptide(L)'
;MSELFDAPDRPLEPLGHDTGEPIQLAEGVKLDILREQGLSAREMRLLAKYSHEEQFNANSTIFAEGERGESLYIVVDGNVRISRIVPGMGEECLAILKRGEVFGEMALIDDQPRSADARAHTEGCTVFSISRTLLEEVLSMDPDAAVQFLTLLSKLLCRRLRTMNERLVAWRIMACHE
;
A
#
# COMPACT_ATOMS: atom_id res chain seq x y z
N MET A 1 13.88 -23.21 38.64
CA MET A 1 13.96 -21.95 37.87
C MET A 1 14.01 -22.29 36.38
N SER A 2 12.91 -22.78 35.81
CA SER A 2 12.86 -23.17 34.38
C SER A 2 11.44 -23.07 33.79
N GLU A 3 10.58 -22.19 34.29
CA GLU A 3 9.18 -22.08 33.87
C GLU A 3 8.82 -20.63 33.47
N LEU A 4 9.67 -19.96 32.66
CA LEU A 4 9.40 -18.60 32.17
C LEU A 4 9.49 -18.46 30.64
N PHE A 5 9.52 -19.57 29.89
CA PHE A 5 9.63 -19.57 28.43
C PHE A 5 8.68 -20.55 27.74
N ASP A 6 7.48 -20.73 28.29
CA ASP A 6 6.44 -21.54 27.64
C ASP A 6 5.19 -20.67 27.43
N ALA A 7 5.34 -19.65 26.58
CA ALA A 7 4.19 -19.01 25.97
C ALA A 7 3.84 -19.85 24.73
N PRO A 8 2.61 -20.37 24.60
CA PRO A 8 2.24 -21.16 23.45
C PRO A 8 2.36 -20.29 22.20
N ASP A 9 3.07 -20.81 21.21
CA ASP A 9 3.10 -20.33 19.83
C ASP A 9 1.69 -20.51 19.24
N ARG A 10 0.76 -19.66 19.69
CA ARG A 10 -0.62 -19.70 19.24
C ARG A 10 -0.60 -19.09 17.85
N PRO A 11 -0.97 -19.83 16.79
CA PRO A 11 -1.17 -19.23 15.48
C PRO A 11 -2.14 -18.07 15.68
N LEU A 12 -1.74 -16.86 15.29
CA LEU A 12 -2.69 -15.78 15.13
C LEU A 12 -3.77 -16.33 14.20
N GLU A 13 -4.99 -16.50 14.70
CA GLU A 13 -6.13 -16.84 13.85
C GLU A 13 -6.10 -15.88 12.66
N PRO A 14 -6.36 -16.35 11.42
CA PRO A 14 -6.43 -15.44 10.29
C PRO A 14 -7.51 -14.41 10.62
N LEU A 15 -7.08 -13.22 10.99
CA LEU A 15 -7.93 -12.05 11.12
C LEU A 15 -8.62 -11.97 9.76
N GLY A 16 -9.93 -12.23 9.74
CA GLY A 16 -10.70 -12.26 8.51
C GLY A 16 -10.37 -11.02 7.68
N HIS A 17 -10.28 -11.19 6.36
CA HIS A 17 -10.07 -10.06 5.46
C HIS A 17 -11.17 -9.03 5.72
N ASP A 18 -10.78 -7.82 6.10
CA ASP A 18 -11.71 -6.70 6.09
C ASP A 18 -11.71 -6.22 4.65
N THR A 19 -12.75 -6.57 3.90
CA THR A 19 -12.95 -5.98 2.58
C THR A 19 -13.34 -4.53 2.84
N GLY A 20 -12.37 -3.62 2.78
CA GLY A 20 -12.53 -2.21 3.16
C GLY A 20 -13.83 -1.62 2.67
N GLU A 21 -14.46 -0.79 3.50
CA GLU A 21 -15.76 -0.22 3.19
C GLU A 21 -15.61 0.77 2.03
N PRO A 22 -16.30 0.55 0.88
CA PRO A 22 -16.26 1.50 -0.21
C PRO A 22 -16.87 2.82 0.24
N ILE A 23 -16.12 3.91 0.10
CA ILE A 23 -16.63 5.26 0.38
C ILE A 23 -16.69 6.09 -0.89
N GLN A 24 -17.71 6.94 -0.98
CA GLN A 24 -17.79 7.95 -2.02
C GLN A 24 -17.39 9.30 -1.44
N LEU A 25 -16.12 9.68 -1.59
CA LEU A 25 -15.76 11.09 -1.41
C LEU A 25 -16.16 11.90 -2.63
N ALA A 26 -16.63 13.12 -2.36
CA ALA A 26 -16.82 14.13 -3.38
C ALA A 26 -15.48 14.42 -4.08
N GLU A 27 -15.53 14.62 -5.40
CA GLU A 27 -14.33 14.82 -6.25
C GLU A 27 -13.42 15.95 -5.72
N GLY A 28 -14.00 17.02 -5.14
CA GLY A 28 -13.24 18.11 -4.51
C GLY A 28 -12.36 17.67 -3.33
N VAL A 29 -12.87 16.75 -2.48
CA VAL A 29 -12.12 16.24 -1.32
C VAL A 29 -10.98 15.34 -1.79
N LYS A 30 -11.23 14.49 -2.81
CA LYS A 30 -10.18 13.69 -3.44
C LYS A 30 -9.05 14.57 -4.00
N LEU A 31 -9.42 15.67 -4.67
CA LEU A 31 -8.47 16.61 -5.26
C LEU A 31 -7.66 17.36 -4.18
N ASP A 32 -8.26 17.72 -3.05
CA ASP A 32 -7.56 18.40 -1.96
C ASP A 32 -6.53 17.48 -1.28
N ILE A 33 -6.86 16.21 -1.05
CA ILE A 33 -5.91 15.25 -0.45
C ILE A 33 -4.75 14.96 -1.40
N LEU A 34 -5.03 14.84 -2.69
CA LEU A 34 -4.01 14.59 -3.71
C LEU A 34 -3.10 15.81 -3.97
N ARG A 35 -3.57 17.04 -3.70
CA ARG A 35 -2.80 18.29 -3.91
C ARG A 35 -1.55 18.34 -3.06
N GLU A 36 -1.63 17.83 -1.85
CA GLU A 36 -0.52 17.82 -0.89
C GLU A 36 0.61 16.86 -1.31
N GLN A 37 0.37 15.99 -2.29
CA GLN A 37 1.33 14.98 -2.77
C GLN A 37 2.21 15.45 -3.94
N GLY A 38 2.15 16.75 -4.27
CA GLY A 38 2.90 17.33 -5.38
C GLY A 38 2.50 16.73 -6.73
N LEU A 39 1.24 16.28 -6.83
CA LEU A 39 0.63 15.81 -8.08
C LEU A 39 0.01 17.00 -8.81
N SER A 40 0.19 17.05 -10.13
CA SER A 40 -0.44 18.06 -10.96
C SER A 40 -1.96 17.91 -10.98
N ALA A 41 -2.70 19.00 -11.21
CA ALA A 41 -4.17 18.97 -11.32
C ALA A 41 -4.71 17.95 -12.34
N ARG A 42 -3.90 17.60 -13.34
CA ARG A 42 -4.21 16.59 -14.34
C ARG A 42 -4.05 15.17 -13.79
N GLU A 43 -2.93 14.89 -13.12
CA GLU A 43 -2.67 13.60 -12.46
C GLU A 43 -3.73 13.30 -11.38
N MET A 44 -4.14 14.33 -10.62
CA MET A 44 -5.16 14.15 -9.58
C MET A 44 -6.54 13.83 -10.14
N ARG A 45 -6.95 14.49 -11.23
CA ARG A 45 -8.22 14.16 -11.91
C ARG A 45 -8.22 12.75 -12.48
N LEU A 46 -7.08 12.28 -13.00
CA LEU A 46 -6.95 10.91 -13.47
C LEU A 46 -7.14 9.90 -12.33
N LEU A 47 -6.47 10.10 -11.20
CA LEU A 47 -6.65 9.22 -10.03
C LEU A 47 -8.08 9.28 -9.51
N ALA A 48 -8.65 10.48 -9.35
CA ALA A 48 -10.02 10.64 -8.85
C ALA A 48 -11.06 9.95 -9.75
N LYS A 49 -10.83 9.94 -11.07
CA LYS A 49 -11.70 9.30 -12.06
C LYS A 49 -11.51 7.79 -12.13
N TYR A 50 -10.28 7.30 -12.01
CA TYR A 50 -9.91 5.90 -12.23
C TYR A 50 -9.36 5.24 -10.96
N SER A 51 -10.00 5.53 -9.82
CA SER A 51 -9.80 4.78 -8.59
C SER A 51 -11.10 4.70 -7.80
N HIS A 52 -11.22 3.61 -7.05
CA HIS A 52 -12.20 3.51 -5.98
C HIS A 52 -11.55 3.94 -4.68
N GLU A 53 -12.38 4.33 -3.72
CA GLU A 53 -11.89 4.72 -2.42
C GLU A 53 -12.42 3.74 -1.38
N GLU A 54 -11.51 3.26 -0.56
CA GLU A 54 -11.77 2.22 0.43
C GLU A 54 -11.26 2.69 1.79
N GLN A 55 -12.11 2.56 2.79
CA GLN A 55 -11.77 2.87 4.17
C GLN A 55 -11.60 1.57 4.96
N PHE A 56 -10.54 1.56 5.76
CA PHE A 56 -10.13 0.41 6.55
C PHE A 56 -10.03 0.81 8.02
N ASN A 57 -10.67 0.02 8.89
CA ASN A 57 -10.62 0.23 10.33
C ASN A 57 -9.21 -0.03 10.87
N ALA A 58 -8.90 0.50 12.05
CA ALA A 58 -7.61 0.27 12.69
C ALA A 58 -7.28 -1.23 12.80
N ASN A 59 -6.05 -1.60 12.43
CA ASN A 59 -5.51 -2.97 12.44
C ASN A 59 -6.20 -3.97 11.50
N SER A 60 -7.10 -3.52 10.62
CA SER A 60 -7.71 -4.36 9.60
C SER A 60 -6.67 -4.84 8.58
N THR A 61 -6.85 -6.06 8.07
CA THR A 61 -5.99 -6.62 7.03
C THR A 61 -6.55 -6.27 5.67
N ILE A 62 -5.76 -5.52 4.87
CA ILE A 62 -6.10 -5.12 3.50
C ILE A 62 -5.86 -6.30 2.56
N PHE A 63 -4.71 -6.97 2.70
CA PHE A 63 -4.39 -8.25 2.05
C PHE A 63 -3.26 -8.94 2.83
N ALA A 64 -3.20 -10.26 2.72
CA ALA A 64 -2.13 -11.07 3.32
C ALA A 64 -1.06 -11.47 2.31
N GLU A 65 0.13 -11.81 2.83
CA GLU A 65 1.20 -12.43 2.06
C GLU A 65 0.72 -13.72 1.37
N GLY A 66 1.13 -13.93 0.12
CA GLY A 66 0.81 -15.15 -0.64
C GLY A 66 -0.55 -15.13 -1.34
N GLU A 67 -1.40 -14.13 -1.08
CA GLU A 67 -2.63 -13.93 -1.83
C GLU A 67 -2.38 -13.52 -3.27
N ARG A 68 -3.35 -13.77 -4.16
CA ARG A 68 -3.32 -13.22 -5.51
C ARG A 68 -3.72 -11.73 -5.46
N GLY A 69 -2.92 -10.86 -6.09
CA GLY A 69 -3.16 -9.42 -6.08
C GLY A 69 -3.78 -8.90 -7.37
N GLU A 70 -5.03 -8.44 -7.31
CA GLU A 70 -5.76 -7.87 -8.47
C GLU A 70 -5.92 -6.34 -8.41
N SER A 71 -5.33 -5.71 -7.39
CA SER A 71 -5.39 -4.26 -7.21
C SER A 71 -4.08 -3.72 -6.64
N LEU A 72 -3.75 -2.48 -6.98
CA LEU A 72 -2.78 -1.66 -6.26
C LEU A 72 -3.50 -0.58 -5.46
N TYR A 73 -2.80 0.00 -4.49
CA TYR A 73 -3.36 0.97 -3.55
C TYR A 73 -2.45 2.17 -3.39
N ILE A 74 -3.04 3.33 -3.12
CA ILE A 74 -2.34 4.58 -2.77
C ILE A 74 -2.90 5.05 -1.44
N VAL A 75 -2.04 5.31 -0.44
CA VAL A 75 -2.48 5.82 0.86
C VAL A 75 -2.96 7.27 0.72
N VAL A 76 -4.20 7.53 1.08
CA VAL A 76 -4.86 8.84 1.00
C VAL A 76 -4.92 9.47 2.39
N ASP A 77 -5.22 8.68 3.41
CA ASP A 77 -5.21 9.11 4.80
C ASP A 77 -4.83 7.98 5.75
N GLY A 78 -4.29 8.32 6.92
CA GLY A 78 -3.76 7.35 7.87
C GLY A 78 -2.44 6.72 7.41
N ASN A 79 -2.16 5.53 7.93
CA ASN A 79 -0.94 4.79 7.63
C ASN A 79 -1.23 3.30 7.37
N VAL A 80 -0.40 2.66 6.55
CA VAL A 80 -0.46 1.23 6.26
C VAL A 80 0.82 0.56 6.72
N ARG A 81 0.72 -0.48 7.54
CA ARG A 81 1.84 -1.32 7.95
C ARG A 81 2.05 -2.43 6.92
N ILE A 82 3.28 -2.55 6.43
CA ILE A 82 3.75 -3.68 5.64
C ILE A 82 4.61 -4.57 6.53
N SER A 83 4.24 -5.84 6.66
CA SER A 83 4.94 -6.80 7.50
C SER A 83 5.00 -8.20 6.89
N ARG A 84 5.89 -9.03 7.42
CA ARG A 84 6.00 -10.45 7.08
C ARG A 84 6.25 -11.28 8.33
N ILE A 85 5.82 -12.53 8.31
CA ILE A 85 6.22 -13.49 9.33
C ILE A 85 7.58 -14.09 8.96
N VAL A 86 8.58 -13.85 9.80
CA VAL A 86 9.91 -14.42 9.64
C VAL A 86 10.04 -15.64 10.57
N PRO A 87 10.32 -16.84 10.03
CA PRO A 87 10.48 -18.05 10.83
C PRO A 87 11.49 -17.86 11.96
N GLY A 88 11.06 -18.09 13.20
CA GLY A 88 11.91 -17.96 14.40
C GLY A 88 12.11 -16.52 14.91
N MET A 89 11.63 -15.49 14.22
CA MET A 89 11.67 -14.09 14.68
C MET A 89 10.28 -13.46 14.89
N GLY A 90 9.22 -14.06 14.34
CA GLY A 90 7.85 -13.57 14.46
C GLY A 90 7.52 -12.53 13.38
N GLU A 91 6.57 -11.63 13.65
CA GLU A 91 6.18 -10.59 12.70
C GLU A 91 7.24 -9.47 12.63
N GLU A 92 7.85 -9.31 11.46
CA GLU A 92 8.77 -8.23 11.16
C GLU A 92 8.05 -7.09 10.41
N CYS A 93 8.16 -5.86 10.94
CA CYS A 93 7.66 -4.66 10.26
C CYS A 93 8.65 -4.20 9.20
N LEU A 94 8.30 -4.35 7.92
CA LEU A 94 9.15 -3.93 6.80
C LEU A 94 9.05 -2.42 6.54
N ALA A 95 7.83 -1.86 6.65
CA ALA A 95 7.60 -0.45 6.45
C ALA A 95 6.29 0.02 7.09
N ILE A 96 6.24 1.29 7.46
CA ILE A 96 4.99 2.03 7.67
C ILE A 96 4.86 3.02 6.51
N LEU A 97 3.86 2.80 5.67
CA LEU A 97 3.54 3.63 4.53
C LEU A 97 2.61 4.76 4.94
N LYS A 98 2.93 5.95 4.48
CA LYS A 98 2.22 7.19 4.74
C LYS A 98 1.47 7.65 3.51
N ARG A 99 0.67 8.71 3.68
CA ARG A 99 -0.02 9.42 2.59
C ARG A 99 0.90 9.61 1.37
N GLY A 100 0.40 9.23 0.20
CA GLY A 100 1.07 9.31 -1.11
C GLY A 100 1.92 8.09 -1.47
N GLU A 101 2.19 7.18 -0.54
CA GLU A 101 2.93 5.96 -0.85
C GLU A 101 2.00 4.91 -1.50
N VAL A 102 2.56 4.19 -2.48
CA VAL A 102 1.87 3.15 -3.25
C VAL A 102 2.26 1.78 -2.71
N PHE A 103 1.31 0.85 -2.67
CA PHE A 103 1.56 -0.54 -2.30
C PHE A 103 0.65 -1.52 -3.05
N GLY A 104 1.01 -2.81 -3.01
CA GLY A 104 0.30 -3.85 -3.74
C GLY A 104 0.51 -3.82 -5.26
N GLU A 105 1.41 -2.97 -5.75
CA GLU A 105 1.73 -2.85 -7.17
C GLU A 105 2.40 -4.11 -7.73
N MET A 106 3.20 -4.81 -6.93
CA MET A 106 4.04 -5.90 -7.43
C MET A 106 3.18 -7.00 -8.05
N ALA A 107 2.27 -7.56 -7.25
CA ALA A 107 1.36 -8.61 -7.67
C ALA A 107 0.47 -8.22 -8.85
N LEU A 108 0.08 -6.93 -8.95
CA LEU A 108 -0.69 -6.45 -10.10
C LEU A 108 0.14 -6.44 -11.40
N ILE A 109 1.43 -6.12 -11.30
CA ILE A 109 2.30 -5.88 -12.46
C ILE A 109 2.99 -7.16 -12.94
N ASP A 110 3.46 -8.03 -12.04
CA ASP A 110 4.25 -9.22 -12.37
C ASP A 110 3.50 -10.55 -12.21
N ASP A 111 2.21 -10.48 -11.85
CA ASP A 111 1.31 -11.62 -11.60
C ASP A 111 1.83 -12.61 -10.53
N GLN A 112 2.75 -12.17 -9.66
CA GLN A 112 3.17 -12.96 -8.51
C GLN A 112 2.22 -12.76 -7.31
N PRO A 113 2.21 -13.71 -6.35
CA PRO A 113 1.49 -13.50 -5.09
C PRO A 113 1.97 -12.25 -4.33
N ARG A 114 1.13 -11.73 -3.43
CA ARG A 114 1.46 -10.64 -2.51
C ARG A 114 2.75 -10.96 -1.77
N SER A 115 3.71 -10.04 -1.82
CA SER A 115 5.05 -10.25 -1.26
C SER A 115 5.14 -10.04 0.25
N ALA A 116 4.10 -9.48 0.87
CA ALA A 116 4.01 -9.17 2.29
C ALA A 116 2.55 -8.94 2.70
N ASP A 117 2.28 -8.95 4.00
CA ASP A 117 1.02 -8.49 4.58
C ASP A 117 0.89 -6.96 4.47
N ALA A 118 -0.33 -6.48 4.26
CA ALA A 118 -0.68 -5.06 4.37
C ALA A 118 -1.85 -4.89 5.33
N ARG A 119 -1.65 -4.06 6.37
CA ARG A 119 -2.66 -3.77 7.39
C ARG A 119 -2.82 -2.29 7.61
N ALA A 120 -4.05 -1.83 7.84
CA ALA A 120 -4.28 -0.48 8.34
C ALA A 120 -3.59 -0.31 9.70
N HIS A 121 -2.91 0.81 9.92
CA HIS A 121 -2.22 1.06 11.18
C HIS A 121 -3.22 1.47 12.28
N THR A 122 -2.73 1.91 13.44
CA THR A 122 -3.53 2.09 14.66
C THR A 122 -4.67 3.10 14.58
N GLU A 123 -4.68 3.98 13.58
CA GLU A 123 -5.72 5.01 13.37
C GLU A 123 -6.71 4.64 12.25
N GLY A 124 -6.57 3.47 11.64
CA GLY A 124 -7.23 3.15 10.37
C GLY A 124 -6.53 3.83 9.19
N CYS A 125 -7.07 3.61 7.99
CA CYS A 125 -6.59 4.30 6.81
C CYS A 125 -7.66 4.41 5.72
N THR A 126 -7.47 5.39 4.85
CA THR A 126 -8.21 5.52 3.60
C THR A 126 -7.25 5.37 2.45
N VAL A 127 -7.63 4.61 1.43
CA VAL A 127 -6.80 4.35 0.26
C VAL A 127 -7.58 4.54 -1.02
N PHE A 128 -6.88 4.94 -2.07
CA PHE A 128 -7.38 4.74 -3.43
C PHE A 128 -6.96 3.36 -3.92
N SER A 129 -7.92 2.56 -4.37
CA SER A 129 -7.70 1.27 -4.99
C SER A 129 -7.87 1.37 -6.51
N ILE A 130 -6.96 0.72 -7.22
CA ILE A 130 -6.97 0.62 -8.68
C ILE A 130 -6.87 -0.85 -9.04
N SER A 131 -7.96 -1.42 -9.52
CA SER A 131 -8.02 -2.82 -9.94
C SER A 131 -7.37 -3.02 -11.30
N ARG A 132 -7.00 -4.27 -11.61
CA ARG A 132 -6.54 -4.70 -12.93
C ARG A 132 -7.52 -4.29 -14.02
N THR A 133 -8.81 -4.54 -13.83
CA THR A 133 -9.85 -4.18 -14.80
C THR A 133 -9.88 -2.69 -15.06
N LEU A 134 -9.80 -1.86 -14.00
CA LEU A 134 -9.81 -0.40 -14.15
C LEU A 134 -8.52 0.10 -14.84
N LEU A 135 -7.38 -0.53 -14.56
CA LEU A 135 -6.14 -0.26 -15.26
C LEU A 135 -6.26 -0.57 -16.76
N GLU A 136 -6.80 -1.74 -17.12
CA GLU A 136 -7.03 -2.15 -18.51
C GLU A 136 -8.01 -1.23 -19.24
N GLU A 137 -9.06 -0.76 -18.56
CA GLU A 137 -10.00 0.24 -19.08
C GLU A 137 -9.29 1.57 -19.39
N VAL A 138 -8.46 2.08 -18.48
CA VAL A 138 -7.67 3.30 -18.71
C VAL A 138 -6.75 3.15 -19.92
N LEU A 139 -6.10 1.98 -20.05
CA LEU A 139 -5.18 1.70 -21.13
C LEU A 139 -5.88 1.56 -22.50
N SER A 140 -7.18 1.20 -22.51
CA SER A 140 -7.95 0.95 -23.73
C SER A 140 -8.79 2.15 -24.20
N MET A 141 -9.23 3.03 -23.31
CA MET A 141 -10.15 4.13 -23.67
C MET A 141 -9.48 5.31 -24.39
N ASP A 142 -8.27 5.70 -23.98
CA ASP A 142 -7.59 6.89 -24.51
C ASP A 142 -6.06 6.78 -24.36
N PRO A 143 -5.28 6.73 -25.47
CA PRO A 143 -3.82 6.68 -25.43
C PRO A 143 -3.18 7.81 -24.64
N ASP A 144 -3.75 9.02 -24.68
CA ASP A 144 -3.21 10.14 -23.92
C ASP A 144 -3.43 9.94 -22.43
N ALA A 145 -4.62 9.51 -22.01
CA ALA A 145 -4.92 9.19 -20.61
C ALA A 145 -4.05 8.05 -20.08
N ALA A 146 -3.86 7.01 -20.88
CA ALA A 146 -2.99 5.88 -20.59
C ALA A 146 -1.53 6.32 -20.34
N VAL A 147 -0.95 7.12 -21.24
CA VAL A 147 0.42 7.64 -21.09
C VAL A 147 0.55 8.47 -19.83
N GLN A 148 -0.41 9.34 -19.53
CA GLN A 148 -0.39 10.15 -18.32
C GLN A 148 -0.48 9.31 -17.06
N PHE A 149 -1.37 8.32 -17.03
CA PHE A 149 -1.56 7.43 -15.90
C PHE A 149 -0.32 6.57 -15.65
N LEU A 150 0.26 5.98 -16.70
CA LEU A 150 1.52 5.23 -16.61
C LEU A 150 2.69 6.12 -16.16
N THR A 151 2.74 7.37 -16.63
CA THR A 151 3.74 8.34 -16.19
C THR A 151 3.59 8.65 -14.70
N LEU A 152 2.37 8.81 -14.22
CA LEU A 152 2.07 9.04 -12.81
C LEU A 152 2.49 7.85 -11.94
N LEU A 153 2.07 6.63 -12.30
CA LEU A 153 2.50 5.42 -11.59
C LEU A 153 4.02 5.30 -11.58
N SER A 154 4.69 5.49 -12.72
CA SER A 154 6.15 5.44 -12.81
C SER A 154 6.83 6.43 -11.86
N LYS A 155 6.32 7.66 -11.77
CA LYS A 155 6.83 8.66 -10.81
C LYS A 155 6.64 8.22 -9.36
N LEU A 156 5.48 7.68 -9.01
CA LEU A 156 5.20 7.20 -7.65
C LEU A 156 6.13 6.03 -7.26
N LEU A 157 6.31 5.07 -8.16
CA LEU A 157 7.23 3.94 -7.95
C LEU A 157 8.69 4.40 -7.83
N CYS A 158 9.10 5.37 -8.66
CA CYS A 158 10.44 5.96 -8.57
C CYS A 158 10.67 6.68 -7.24
N ARG A 159 9.67 7.39 -6.72
CA ARG A 159 9.73 8.02 -5.39
C ARG A 159 9.91 6.95 -4.30
N ARG A 160 9.08 5.90 -4.31
CA ARG A 160 9.18 4.79 -3.35
C ARG A 160 10.55 4.11 -3.40
N LEU A 161 11.07 3.83 -4.59
CA LEU A 161 12.39 3.20 -4.74
C LEU A 161 13.52 4.09 -4.19
N ARG A 162 13.47 5.40 -4.43
CA ARG A 162 14.45 6.35 -3.85
C ARG A 162 14.38 6.34 -2.33
N THR A 163 13.18 6.41 -1.76
CA THR A 163 12.98 6.35 -0.30
C THR A 163 13.47 5.03 0.29
N MET A 164 13.22 3.89 -0.37
CA MET A 164 13.75 2.59 0.06
C MET A 164 15.29 2.57 0.01
N ASN A 165 15.89 3.06 -1.06
CA ASN A 165 17.36 3.13 -1.18
C ASN A 165 17.97 4.03 -0.11
N GLU A 166 17.37 5.17 0.19
CA GLU A 166 17.81 6.08 1.26
C GLU A 166 17.75 5.39 2.64
N ARG A 167 16.69 4.61 2.91
CA ARG A 167 16.56 3.81 4.15
C ARG A 167 17.66 2.75 4.26
N LEU A 168 18.00 2.06 3.16
CA LEU A 168 19.08 1.07 3.14
C LEU A 168 20.44 1.69 3.42
N VAL A 169 20.73 2.86 2.84
CA VAL A 169 21.97 3.60 3.11
C VAL A 169 22.04 4.05 4.57
N ALA A 170 20.95 4.61 5.10
CA ALA A 170 20.86 5.02 6.49
C ALA A 170 21.06 3.83 7.46
N TRP A 171 20.41 2.70 7.19
CA TRP A 171 20.59 1.48 7.97
C TRP A 171 22.05 1.00 7.95
N ARG A 172 22.68 0.99 6.78
CA ARG A 172 24.10 0.59 6.67
C ARG A 172 25.04 1.52 7.43
N ILE A 173 24.78 2.82 7.45
CA ILE A 173 25.59 3.78 8.23
C ILE A 173 25.42 3.53 9.73
N MET A 174 24.19 3.25 10.19
CA MET A 174 23.92 2.96 11.61
C MET A 174 24.54 1.63 12.06
N ALA A 175 24.42 0.58 11.25
CA ALA A 175 24.96 -0.75 11.57
C ALA A 175 26.50 -0.82 11.54
N CYS A 176 27.18 0.12 10.88
CA CYS A 176 28.65 0.21 10.88
C CYS A 176 29.21 1.06 12.03
N HIS A 177 28.36 1.60 12.91
CA HIS A 177 28.76 2.42 14.06
C HIS A 177 28.62 1.71 15.42
N GLU A 178 28.37 0.40 15.43
CA GLU A 178 28.48 -0.52 16.59
C GLU A 178 29.65 -1.49 16.40
#